data_AF-A0A6V8NV03-F1
#
_entry.id   AF-A0A6V8NV03-F1
#
_cell.length_a   1.000
_cell.length_b   1.000
_cell.length_c   1.000
_cell.angle_alpha   90.00
_cell.angle_beta   90.00
_cell.angle_gamma   90.00
#
_symmetry.space_group_name_H-M   'P 1'
#
loop_
_entity.id
_entity.type
_entity.pdbx_description
1 polymer ?
#
loop_
_entity_poly.entity_id
_entity_poly.type
_entity_poly.pdbx_seq_one_letter_code
_entity_poly.pdbx_strand_id
1 'polypeptide(L)'
;MAFLAAVRPISSSPERELMPRPRQALVSHIDGAGGRLIWIVMERPLGALSLVALRIADTEGIKECLGVNLGKKRLKQELERIRKMEDLTVVEVPATYGQLLVREAYQRNLKAGIEPPLEYKKWQKAVEEGEISDTSPLIYRELQQEEVRFKAALLLEFVD
;
A
#
# COMPACT_ATOMS: atom_id res chain seq x y z
N MET A 1 -15.10 22.04 31.25
CA MET A 1 -13.94 21.41 31.93
C MET A 1 -14.03 19.90 31.69
N ALA A 2 -13.75 19.44 30.47
CA ALA A 2 -12.52 18.73 30.06
C ALA A 2 -12.40 17.30 30.64
N PHE A 3 -12.93 16.31 29.90
CA PHE A 3 -12.60 14.90 30.06
C PHE A 3 -11.40 14.58 29.13
N LEU A 4 -10.22 14.37 29.70
CA LEU A 4 -9.05 13.82 29.02
C LEU A 4 -9.00 12.31 29.29
N ALA A 5 -9.48 11.51 28.35
CA ALA A 5 -9.25 10.07 28.37
C ALA A 5 -7.77 9.81 28.02
N ALA A 6 -7.01 9.29 29.00
CA ALA A 6 -5.64 8.84 28.80
C ALA A 6 -5.62 7.73 27.73
N VAL A 7 -5.05 8.04 26.57
CA VAL A 7 -4.64 7.04 25.59
C VAL A 7 -3.63 6.12 26.28
N ARG A 8 -4.03 4.89 26.59
CA ARG A 8 -3.10 3.89 27.13
C ARG A 8 -2.15 3.47 26.01
N PRO A 9 -0.82 3.40 26.25
CA PRO A 9 0.09 2.84 25.27
C PRO A 9 -0.28 1.37 25.04
N ILE A 10 -0.51 1.00 23.78
CA ILE A 10 -0.75 -0.39 23.40
C ILE A 10 0.55 -1.15 23.70
N SER A 11 0.52 -2.00 24.73
CA SER A 11 1.60 -2.95 25.00
C SER A 11 1.77 -3.83 23.75
N SER A 12 2.85 -3.62 22.99
CA SER A 12 3.22 -4.52 21.91
C SER A 12 3.68 -5.83 22.53
N SER A 13 2.94 -6.91 22.30
CA SER A 13 3.38 -8.26 22.66
C SER A 13 4.74 -8.57 21.99
N PRO A 14 5.59 -9.42 22.58
CA PRO A 14 6.88 -9.81 21.99
C PRO A 14 6.73 -10.43 20.58
N GLU A 15 5.55 -10.97 20.24
CA GLU A 15 5.21 -11.44 18.89
C GLU A 15 5.12 -10.30 17.86
N ARG A 16 4.62 -9.10 18.23
CA ARG A 16 4.60 -7.92 17.35
C ARG A 16 6.01 -7.37 17.07
N GLU A 17 6.99 -7.62 17.94
CA GLU A 17 8.39 -7.26 17.70
C GLU A 17 9.10 -8.21 16.74
N LEU A 18 8.60 -9.43 16.58
CA LEU A 18 9.13 -10.44 15.67
C LEU A 18 8.47 -10.42 14.27
N MET A 19 7.50 -9.54 14.05
CA MET A 19 6.79 -9.43 12.77
C MET A 19 7.51 -8.49 11.79
N PRO A 20 7.48 -8.79 10.47
CA PRO A 20 7.98 -7.86 9.47
C PRO A 20 7.21 -6.54 9.52
N ARG A 21 7.90 -5.41 9.65
CA ARG A 21 7.31 -4.08 9.71
C ARG A 21 7.35 -3.41 8.34
N PRO A 22 6.23 -2.91 7.82
CA PRO A 22 6.21 -2.18 6.55
C PRO A 22 6.93 -0.83 6.72
N ARG A 23 7.92 -0.55 5.87
CA ARG A 23 8.80 0.63 6.01
C ARG A 23 8.50 1.72 4.99
N GLN A 24 8.27 1.32 3.74
CA GLN A 24 8.01 2.22 2.61
C GLN A 24 7.25 1.44 1.53
N ALA A 25 6.48 2.14 0.72
CA ALA A 25 5.86 1.56 -0.45
C ALA A 25 5.98 2.48 -1.66
N LEU A 26 6.13 1.87 -2.84
CA LEU A 26 6.04 2.54 -4.13
C LEU A 26 4.80 2.00 -4.86
N VAL A 27 4.05 2.89 -5.51
CA VAL A 27 2.85 2.52 -6.26
C VAL A 27 2.94 3.14 -7.64
N SER A 28 2.67 2.36 -8.68
CA SER A 28 2.58 2.87 -10.05
C SER A 28 1.26 3.60 -10.30
N HIS A 29 1.21 4.37 -11.37
CA HIS A 29 -0.05 4.72 -12.01
C HIS A 29 -0.87 3.46 -12.39
N ILE A 30 -2.16 3.64 -12.61
CA ILE A 30 -3.06 2.60 -13.11
C ILE A 30 -2.87 2.51 -14.62
N ASP A 31 -2.59 1.31 -15.13
CA ASP A 31 -2.46 1.04 -16.57
C ASP A 31 -3.84 1.06 -17.28
N GLY A 32 -3.82 1.08 -18.62
CA GLY A 32 -5.06 1.10 -19.42
C GLY A 32 -5.95 -0.13 -19.26
N ALA A 33 -5.47 -1.20 -18.61
CA ALA A 33 -6.23 -2.40 -18.29
C ALA A 33 -6.78 -2.39 -16.86
N GLY A 34 -6.61 -1.30 -16.11
CA GLY A 34 -7.05 -1.20 -14.70
C GLY A 34 -6.12 -1.93 -13.73
N GLY A 35 -4.90 -2.26 -14.16
CA GLY A 35 -3.86 -2.86 -13.34
C GLY A 35 -2.94 -1.80 -12.72
N ARG A 36 -2.29 -2.14 -11.61
CA ARG A 36 -1.18 -1.35 -11.07
C ARG A 36 -0.15 -2.22 -10.37
N LEU A 37 1.07 -1.70 -10.26
CA LEU A 37 2.17 -2.32 -9.55
C LEU A 37 2.35 -1.68 -8.17
N ILE A 38 2.62 -2.51 -7.19
CA ILE A 38 2.89 -2.09 -5.81
C ILE A 38 4.17 -2.76 -5.35
N TRP A 39 5.08 -1.98 -4.78
CA TRP A 39 6.26 -2.49 -4.08
C TRP A 39 6.17 -2.10 -2.61
N ILE A 40 6.25 -3.08 -1.71
CA ILE A 40 6.27 -2.85 -0.27
C ILE A 40 7.59 -3.36 0.28
N VAL A 41 8.29 -2.51 1.01
CA VAL A 41 9.49 -2.90 1.75
C VAL A 41 9.10 -3.29 3.15
N MET A 42 9.49 -4.50 3.53
CA MET A 42 9.29 -5.04 4.86
C MET A 42 10.63 -5.15 5.57
N GLU A 43 10.68 -4.70 6.82
CA GLU A 43 11.80 -4.87 7.73
C GLU A 43 11.50 -6.02 8.69
N ARG A 44 12.25 -7.11 8.56
CA ARG A 44 12.15 -8.32 9.40
C ARG A 44 13.00 -8.16 10.67
N PRO A 45 12.77 -9.01 11.70
CA PRO A 45 13.63 -9.05 12.88
C PRO A 45 15.10 -9.20 12.50
N LEU A 46 15.98 -8.66 13.35
CA LEU A 46 17.43 -8.64 13.12
C LEU A 46 17.86 -7.80 11.90
N GLY A 47 16.98 -6.95 11.36
CA GLY A 47 17.31 -5.96 10.33
C GLY A 47 17.37 -6.51 8.90
N ALA A 48 16.88 -7.72 8.67
CA ALA A 48 16.72 -8.27 7.32
C ALA A 48 15.64 -7.49 6.56
N LEU A 49 15.85 -7.24 5.27
CA LEU A 49 14.91 -6.48 4.44
C LEU A 49 14.33 -7.38 3.36
N SER A 50 13.05 -7.22 3.09
CA SER A 50 12.37 -7.85 1.97
C SER A 50 11.70 -6.80 1.10
N LEU A 51 11.71 -7.03 -0.21
CA LEU A 51 10.92 -6.28 -1.18
C LEU A 51 9.84 -7.22 -1.70
N VAL A 52 8.58 -6.84 -1.53
CA VAL A 52 7.42 -7.56 -2.08
C VAL A 52 6.84 -6.72 -3.20
N ALA A 53 6.88 -7.26 -4.43
CA ALA A 53 6.28 -6.66 -5.61
C ALA A 53 4.97 -7.39 -5.92
N LEU A 54 3.90 -6.63 -6.18
CA LEU A 54 2.59 -7.15 -6.52
C LEU A 54 2.06 -6.46 -7.78
N ARG A 55 1.40 -7.23 -8.65
CA ARG A 55 0.49 -6.71 -9.68
C ARG A 55 -0.93 -6.94 -9.20
N ILE A 56 -1.70 -5.86 -9.06
CA ILE A 56 -3.12 -5.93 -8.72
C ILE A 56 -3.95 -5.38 -9.87
N ALA A 57 -5.20 -5.85 -9.99
CA ALA A 57 -6.19 -5.38 -10.92
C ALA A 57 -7.48 -5.02 -10.17
N ASP A 58 -8.13 -3.93 -10.59
CA ASP A 58 -9.31 -3.40 -9.90
C ASP A 58 -10.55 -4.30 -10.06
N THR A 59 -10.55 -5.23 -11.04
CA THR A 59 -11.64 -6.19 -11.29
C THR A 59 -11.37 -7.58 -10.70
N GLU A 60 -10.13 -8.06 -10.76
CA GLU A 60 -9.77 -9.45 -10.43
C GLU A 60 -9.02 -9.59 -9.11
N GLY A 61 -8.48 -8.51 -8.55
CA GLY A 61 -7.65 -8.55 -7.35
C GLY A 61 -6.16 -8.76 -7.63
N ILE A 62 -5.47 -9.52 -6.79
CA ILE A 62 -4.05 -9.82 -6.93
C ILE A 62 -3.85 -10.78 -8.10
N LYS A 63 -3.03 -10.37 -9.07
CA LYS A 63 -2.68 -11.15 -10.26
C LYS A 63 -1.31 -11.81 -10.14
N GLU A 64 -0.36 -11.09 -9.57
CA GLU A 64 1.02 -11.57 -9.40
C GLU A 64 1.60 -11.08 -8.07
N CYS A 65 2.47 -11.89 -7.49
CA CYS A 65 3.23 -11.54 -6.29
C CYS A 65 4.62 -12.16 -6.38
N LEU A 66 5.64 -11.37 -6.05
CA LEU A 66 7.02 -11.80 -5.92
C LEU A 66 7.61 -11.16 -4.67
N GLY A 67 8.17 -11.96 -3.77
CA GLY A 67 8.91 -11.42 -2.63
C GLY A 67 10.34 -11.91 -2.60
N VAL A 68 11.27 -10.99 -2.35
CA VAL A 68 12.71 -11.30 -2.28
C VAL A 68 13.33 -10.67 -1.06
N ASN A 69 14.23 -11.41 -0.40
CA ASN A 69 15.06 -10.85 0.67
C ASN A 69 16.27 -10.16 0.04
N LEU A 70 16.55 -8.92 0.44
CA LEU A 70 17.62 -8.11 -0.12
C LEU A 70 18.44 -7.46 1.00
N GLY A 71 19.75 -7.31 0.80
CA GLY A 71 20.56 -6.45 1.65
C GLY A 71 20.27 -4.97 1.40
N LYS A 72 20.54 -4.10 2.38
CA LYS A 72 20.31 -2.64 2.33
C LYS A 72 20.77 -1.99 1.01
N LYS A 73 22.01 -2.30 0.58
CA LYS A 73 22.59 -1.77 -0.67
C LYS A 73 21.79 -2.20 -1.91
N ARG A 74 21.44 -3.49 -2.00
CA ARG A 74 20.69 -4.02 -3.15
C ARG A 74 19.26 -3.48 -3.18
N LEU A 75 18.61 -3.38 -2.02
CA LEU A 75 17.28 -2.78 -1.91
C LEU A 75 17.28 -1.35 -2.45
N LYS A 76 18.24 -0.51 -2.02
CA LYS A 76 18.36 0.86 -2.52
C LYS A 76 18.51 0.89 -4.04
N GLN A 77 19.32 0.00 -4.60
CA GLN A 77 19.50 -0.09 -6.06
C GLN A 77 18.21 -0.48 -6.78
N GLU A 78 17.45 -1.45 -6.26
CA GLU A 78 16.17 -1.85 -6.87
C GLU A 78 15.14 -0.72 -6.82
N LEU A 79 15.02 0.00 -5.70
CA LEU A 79 14.08 1.13 -5.60
C LEU A 79 14.44 2.27 -6.55
N GLU A 80 15.73 2.61 -6.66
CA GLU A 80 16.20 3.59 -7.63
C GLU A 80 15.96 3.14 -9.07
N ARG A 81 16.11 1.85 -9.37
CA ARG A 81 15.78 1.29 -10.68
C ARG A 81 14.28 1.41 -10.98
N ILE A 82 13.42 1.09 -10.01
CA ILE A 82 11.95 1.19 -10.14
C ILE A 82 11.55 2.65 -10.40
N ARG A 83 12.09 3.60 -9.65
CA ARG A 83 11.81 5.05 -9.83
C ARG A 83 12.22 5.61 -11.19
N LYS A 84 13.14 4.94 -11.89
CA LYS A 84 13.69 5.37 -13.18
C LYS A 84 13.13 4.59 -14.37
N MET A 85 12.10 3.77 -14.18
CA MET A 85 11.43 3.10 -15.29
C MET A 85 10.73 4.14 -16.17
N GLU A 86 11.11 4.23 -17.44
CA GLU A 86 10.62 5.27 -18.36
C GLU A 86 9.12 5.16 -18.65
N ASP A 87 8.62 3.94 -18.82
CA ASP A 87 7.19 3.68 -19.12
C ASP A 87 6.32 3.58 -17.87
N LEU A 88 6.87 3.87 -16.69
CA LEU A 88 6.17 3.68 -15.43
C LEU A 88 6.32 4.86 -14.49
N THR A 89 5.29 5.70 -14.41
CA THR A 89 5.18 6.68 -13.32
C THR A 89 4.93 5.95 -12.00
N VAL A 90 5.82 6.17 -11.03
CA VAL A 90 5.78 5.56 -9.70
C VAL A 90 5.93 6.64 -8.64
N VAL A 91 5.10 6.57 -7.61
CA VAL A 91 5.14 7.48 -6.46
C VAL A 91 5.39 6.72 -5.18
N GLU A 92 6.09 7.37 -4.24
CA GLU A 92 6.22 6.86 -2.89
C GLU A 92 4.98 7.18 -2.08
N VAL A 93 4.48 6.20 -1.33
CA VAL A 93 3.30 6.32 -0.49
C VAL A 93 3.60 5.75 0.90
N PRO A 94 2.81 6.12 1.93
CA PRO A 94 2.87 5.45 3.21
C PRO A 94 2.75 3.93 3.04
N ALA A 95 3.60 3.16 3.72
CA ALA A 95 3.62 1.72 3.56
C ALA A 95 2.26 1.06 3.92
N THR A 96 1.57 1.63 4.92
CA THR A 96 0.21 1.24 5.31
C THR A 96 -0.83 1.46 4.20
N TYR A 97 -0.65 2.48 3.35
CA TYR A 97 -1.50 2.68 2.18
C TYR A 97 -1.23 1.62 1.10
N GLY A 98 0.04 1.26 0.88
CA GLY A 98 0.38 0.11 0.03
C GLY A 98 -0.28 -1.19 0.53
N GLN A 99 -0.24 -1.43 1.83
CA GLN A 99 -0.92 -2.58 2.45
C GLN A 99 -2.44 -2.54 2.28
N LEU A 100 -3.06 -1.36 2.42
CA LEU A 100 -4.49 -1.17 2.17
C LEU A 100 -4.89 -1.63 0.76
N LEU A 101 -4.16 -1.15 -0.25
CA LEU A 101 -4.42 -1.51 -1.65
C LEU A 101 -4.31 -3.02 -1.88
N VAL A 102 -3.32 -3.68 -1.26
CA VAL A 102 -3.16 -5.13 -1.36
C VAL A 102 -4.30 -5.87 -0.63
N ARG A 103 -4.71 -5.42 0.56
CA ARG A 103 -5.86 -6.00 1.27
C ARG A 103 -7.13 -5.88 0.44
N GLU A 104 -7.39 -4.72 -0.17
CA GLU A 104 -8.54 -4.54 -1.06
C GLU A 104 -8.48 -5.49 -2.26
N ALA A 105 -7.31 -5.62 -2.89
CA ALA A 105 -7.12 -6.55 -4.01
C ALA A 105 -7.37 -8.00 -3.59
N TYR A 106 -6.89 -8.41 -2.41
CA TYR A 106 -7.18 -9.74 -1.88
C TYR A 106 -8.66 -9.95 -1.58
N GLN A 107 -9.36 -8.93 -1.04
CA GLN A 107 -10.81 -9.00 -0.86
C GLN A 107 -11.57 -9.16 -2.19
N ARG A 108 -11.07 -8.58 -3.28
CA ARG A 108 -11.62 -8.81 -4.63
C ARG A 108 -11.42 -10.24 -5.09
N ASN A 109 -10.22 -10.81 -4.89
CA ASN A 109 -9.98 -12.24 -5.16
C ASN A 109 -11.01 -13.12 -4.45
N LEU A 110 -11.20 -12.91 -3.14
CA LEU A 110 -12.16 -13.68 -2.32
C LEU A 110 -13.60 -13.54 -2.83
N LYS A 111 -14.06 -12.31 -3.11
CA LYS A 111 -15.42 -12.06 -3.63
C LYS A 111 -15.66 -12.71 -4.99
N ALA A 112 -14.64 -12.75 -5.84
CA ALA A 112 -14.72 -13.35 -7.17
C ALA A 112 -14.52 -14.88 -7.16
N GLY A 113 -14.18 -15.48 -6.00
CA GLY A 113 -13.80 -16.90 -5.94
C GLY A 113 -12.49 -17.21 -6.68
N ILE A 114 -11.64 -16.20 -6.88
CA ILE A 114 -10.35 -16.34 -7.56
C ILE A 114 -9.29 -16.58 -6.49
N GLU A 115 -8.53 -17.67 -6.62
CA GLU A 115 -7.42 -17.94 -5.71
C GLU A 115 -6.25 -16.97 -6.00
N PRO A 116 -5.70 -16.25 -5.01
CA PRO A 116 -4.52 -15.42 -5.22
C PRO A 116 -3.27 -16.28 -5.52
N PRO A 117 -2.21 -15.69 -6.12
CA PRO A 117 -0.98 -16.40 -6.41
C PRO A 117 -0.37 -17.10 -5.18
N LEU A 118 0.20 -18.30 -5.36
CA LEU A 118 0.78 -19.07 -4.25
C LEU A 118 1.86 -18.30 -3.49
N GLU A 119 2.67 -17.50 -4.20
CA GLU A 119 3.70 -16.66 -3.60
C GLU A 119 3.08 -15.60 -2.66
N TYR A 120 1.89 -15.07 -2.98
CA TYR A 120 1.20 -14.13 -2.09
C TYR A 120 0.94 -14.75 -0.73
N LYS A 121 0.52 -16.02 -0.65
CA LYS A 121 0.26 -16.71 0.63
C LYS A 121 1.48 -16.71 1.57
N LYS A 122 2.71 -16.75 1.02
CA LYS A 122 3.95 -16.69 1.81
C LYS A 122 4.18 -15.32 2.44
N TRP A 123 3.71 -14.27 1.79
CA TRP A 123 3.88 -12.87 2.19
C TRP A 123 2.63 -12.26 2.81
N GLN A 124 1.49 -12.96 2.74
CA GLN A 124 0.19 -12.48 3.14
C GLN A 124 0.21 -11.90 4.55
N LYS A 125 0.70 -12.66 5.52
CA LYS A 125 0.79 -12.20 6.91
C LYS A 125 1.60 -10.90 7.03
N ALA A 126 2.74 -10.81 6.35
CA ALA A 126 3.59 -9.63 6.38
C ALA A 126 2.93 -8.40 5.71
N VAL A 127 2.23 -8.61 4.59
CA VAL A 127 1.61 -7.52 3.82
C VAL A 127 0.27 -7.11 4.43
N GLU A 128 -0.44 -8.02 5.09
CA GLU A 128 -1.73 -7.76 5.73
C GLU A 128 -1.60 -7.39 7.22
N GLU A 129 -0.46 -7.51 7.88
CA GLU A 129 -0.29 -7.06 9.28
C GLU A 129 0.16 -5.59 9.37
N GLY A 130 -0.57 -4.79 10.15
CA GLY A 130 -0.32 -3.37 10.32
C GLY A 130 -1.60 -2.63 10.71
N GLU A 131 -1.53 -1.72 11.68
CA GLU A 131 -2.65 -0.81 11.96
C GLU A 131 -2.73 0.20 10.80
N ILE A 132 -3.76 0.05 9.97
CA ILE A 132 -4.08 1.05 8.94
C ILE A 132 -4.84 2.15 9.67
N SER A 133 -4.11 3.17 10.12
CA SER A 133 -4.68 4.28 10.89
C SER A 133 -5.37 5.33 10.01
N ASP A 134 -5.16 5.31 8.69
CA ASP A 134 -5.83 6.23 7.76
C ASP A 134 -6.07 5.55 6.41
N THR A 135 -7.34 5.35 6.08
CA THR A 135 -7.83 4.72 4.85
C THR A 135 -8.31 5.73 3.81
N SER A 136 -8.21 7.03 4.11
CA SER A 136 -8.68 8.09 3.22
C SER A 136 -7.90 8.07 1.90
N PRO A 137 -8.57 8.20 0.73
CA PRO A 137 -7.86 8.38 -0.55
C PRO A 137 -6.83 9.51 -0.46
N LEU A 138 -5.59 9.24 -0.92
CA LEU A 138 -4.45 10.16 -0.78
C LEU A 138 -4.75 11.55 -1.36
N ILE A 139 -5.56 11.62 -2.40
CA ILE A 139 -5.96 12.88 -3.05
C ILE A 139 -6.66 13.86 -2.10
N TYR A 140 -7.36 13.38 -1.07
CA TYR A 140 -8.03 14.24 -0.08
C TYR A 140 -7.10 14.81 0.99
N ARG A 141 -5.83 14.36 1.03
CA ARG A 141 -4.80 15.01 1.84
C ARG A 141 -4.22 16.23 1.12
N GLU A 142 -4.12 16.14 -0.20
CA GLU A 142 -3.59 17.20 -1.06
C GLU A 142 -4.65 18.24 -1.45
N LEU A 143 -5.93 17.84 -1.43
CA LEU A 143 -7.05 18.75 -1.66
C LEU A 143 -7.74 19.06 -0.32
N GLN A 144 -7.66 20.31 0.14
CA GLN A 144 -8.46 20.74 1.28
C GLN A 144 -9.94 20.53 0.95
N GLN A 145 -10.66 19.78 1.78
CA GLN A 145 -12.03 19.32 1.50
C GLN A 145 -13.01 20.48 1.21
N GLU A 146 -12.73 21.65 1.77
CA GLU A 146 -13.44 22.91 1.56
C GLU A 146 -13.20 23.50 0.16
N GLU A 147 -11.97 23.39 -0.34
CA GLU A 147 -11.57 23.86 -1.68
C GLU A 147 -12.27 23.07 -2.80
N VAL A 148 -12.44 21.75 -2.60
CA VAL A 148 -13.17 20.88 -3.55
C VAL A 148 -14.66 21.19 -3.54
N ARG A 149 -15.26 21.51 -2.38
CA ARG A 149 -16.67 21.92 -2.31
C ARG A 149 -16.92 23.24 -3.05
N PHE A 150 -16.02 24.21 -2.94
CA PHE A 150 -16.12 25.45 -3.70
C PHE A 150 -15.91 25.24 -5.21
N LYS A 151 -15.06 24.27 -5.61
CA LYS A 151 -14.85 23.92 -7.03
C LYS A 151 -15.88 22.94 -7.61
N ALA A 152 -16.69 22.27 -6.81
CA ALA A 152 -17.78 21.44 -7.32
C ALA A 152 -18.84 22.27 -8.06
N ALA A 153 -19.00 23.54 -7.69
CA ALA A 153 -19.81 24.50 -8.44
C ALA A 153 -19.30 24.72 -9.88
N LEU A 154 -17.98 24.70 -10.09
CA LEU A 154 -17.37 24.79 -11.43
C LEU A 154 -17.69 23.57 -12.31
N LEU A 155 -17.93 22.38 -11.75
CA LEU A 155 -18.33 21.21 -12.54
C LEU A 155 -19.79 21.30 -13.04
N LEU A 156 -20.61 22.12 -12.39
CA LEU A 156 -21.99 22.39 -12.82
C LEU A 156 -22.06 23.50 -13.88
N GLU A 157 -21.02 24.33 -14.01
CA GLU A 157 -20.93 25.38 -15.06
C GLU A 157 -20.56 24.84 -16.45
N PHE A 158 -20.13 23.57 -16.55
CA PHE A 158 -19.79 22.92 -17.83
C PHE A 158 -20.85 21.92 -18.31
N VAL A 159 -22.02 21.90 -17.67
CA VAL A 159 -23.18 21.13 -18.15
C VAL A 159 -24.14 22.08 -18.87
N ASP A 160 -23.82 22.37 -20.13
CA ASP A 160 -24.77 22.84 -21.14
C ASP A 160 -24.98 21.71 -22.17
#